data_AF-A0A8T4WYE3-F1
#
_entry.id   AF-A0A8T4WYE3-F1
#
_cell.length_a   1.000
_cell.length_b   1.000
_cell.length_c   1.000
_cell.angle_alpha   90.00
_cell.angle_beta   90.00
_cell.angle_gamma   90.00
#
_symmetry.space_group_name_H-M   'P 1'
#
loop_
_entity.id
_entity.type
_entity.pdbx_description
1 polymer ?
#
loop_
_entity_poly.entity_id
_entity_poly.type
_entity_poly.pdbx_seq_one_letter_code
_entity_poly.pdbx_strand_id
1 'polypeptide(L)'
;FVFSISPLINAVSDYEGDKKAGVRNLYTIYGFEKGKKMVSILIVILFLTPLLIFHSLVEIIFLLVLSLISAFIFYRYEKYKVVLGLYFIVLIYILIRFLRIARI
;
A
#
# COMPACT_ATOMS: atom_id res chain seq x y z
N PHE A 1 -1.03 -10.96 0.51
CA PHE A 1 -0.99 -9.70 -0.28
C PHE A 1 -0.09 -8.64 0.36
N VAL A 2 -0.33 -8.21 1.61
CA VAL A 2 0.47 -7.18 2.33
C VAL A 2 1.96 -7.52 2.42
N PHE A 3 2.26 -8.76 2.83
CA PHE A 3 3.62 -9.27 2.95
C PHE A 3 4.36 -9.33 1.61
N SER A 4 3.63 -9.42 0.49
CA SER A 4 4.19 -9.51 -0.85
C SER A 4 4.53 -8.14 -1.45
N ILE A 5 3.80 -7.09 -1.07
CA ILE A 5 4.00 -5.72 -1.58
C ILE A 5 4.93 -4.89 -0.70
N SER A 6 5.07 -5.22 0.59
CA SER A 6 5.94 -4.47 1.52
C SER A 6 7.40 -4.31 1.04
N PRO A 7 8.05 -5.35 0.47
CA PRO A 7 9.40 -5.18 -0.09
C PRO A 7 9.44 -4.21 -1.27
N LEU A 8 8.38 -4.16 -2.09
CA LEU A 8 8.28 -3.21 -3.21
C LEU A 8 8.16 -1.77 -2.71
N ILE A 9 7.38 -1.52 -1.66
CA ILE A 9 7.24 -0.17 -1.09
C ILE A 9 8.55 0.26 -0.41
N ASN A 10 9.24 -0.65 0.28
CA ASN A 10 10.50 -0.34 0.97
C ASN A 10 11.66 -0.11 -0.01
N ALA A 11 11.70 -0.79 -1.15
CA ALA A 11 12.79 -0.67 -2.13
C ALA A 11 12.97 0.76 -2.70
N VAL A 12 12.02 1.68 -2.46
CA VAL A 12 12.19 3.09 -2.82
C VAL A 12 13.37 3.76 -2.08
N SER A 13 13.65 3.37 -0.84
CA SER A 13 14.72 3.98 -0.04
C SER A 13 16.12 3.52 -0.44
N ASP A 14 16.20 2.34 -1.06
CA ASP A 14 17.48 1.68 -1.39
C ASP A 14 17.79 1.74 -2.89
N TYR A 15 17.07 2.56 -3.66
CA TYR A 15 17.19 2.61 -5.12
C TYR A 15 18.63 2.74 -5.64
N GLU A 16 19.44 3.65 -5.08
CA GLU A 16 20.83 3.85 -5.50
C GLU A 16 21.73 2.67 -5.13
N GLY A 17 21.48 2.04 -3.97
CA GLY A 17 22.20 0.83 -3.55
C GLY A 17 21.88 -0.35 -4.45
N ASP A 18 20.59 -0.59 -4.68
CA ASP A 18 20.07 -1.66 -5.54
C ASP A 18 20.55 -1.49 -6.98
N LYS A 19 20.56 -0.26 -7.50
CA LYS A 19 21.06 0.03 -8.84
C LYS A 19 22.54 -0.29 -8.99
N LYS A 20 23.38 0.08 -8.02
CA LYS A 20 24.82 -0.23 -8.02
C LYS A 20 25.10 -1.72 -7.88
N ALA A 21 24.29 -2.41 -7.08
CA ALA A 21 24.40 -3.86 -6.88
C ALA A 21 23.81 -4.70 -8.03
N GLY A 22 23.21 -4.07 -9.05
CA GLY A 22 22.56 -4.76 -10.17
C GLY A 22 21.27 -5.49 -9.78
N VAL A 23 20.66 -5.13 -8.65
CA VAL A 23 19.40 -5.71 -8.17
C VAL A 23 18.27 -5.30 -9.11
N ARG A 24 17.48 -6.28 -9.54
CA ARG A 24 16.36 -6.09 -10.47
C ARG A 24 15.06 -5.94 -9.69
N ASN A 25 14.56 -4.71 -9.56
CA ASN A 25 13.28 -4.37 -8.93
C ASN A 25 12.49 -3.38 -9.82
N LEU A 26 11.29 -2.96 -9.39
CA LEU A 26 10.45 -2.05 -10.19
C LEU A 26 11.13 -0.70 -10.47
N TYR A 27 11.90 -0.17 -9.53
CA TYR A 27 12.60 1.11 -9.66
C TYR A 27 13.83 1.01 -10.58
N THR A 28 14.59 -0.08 -10.50
CA THR A 28 15.81 -0.26 -11.31
C THR A 28 15.50 -0.73 -12.73
N ILE A 29 14.43 -1.50 -12.96
CA ILE A 29 14.04 -1.97 -14.29
C ILE A 29 13.32 -0.87 -15.09
N TYR A 30 12.33 -0.21 -14.49
CA TYR A 30 11.47 0.75 -15.22
C TYR A 30 11.91 2.21 -15.05
N GLY A 31 12.90 2.46 -14.19
CA GLY A 31 13.32 3.79 -13.79
C GLY A 31 12.53 4.29 -12.58
N PHE A 32 13.17 5.15 -11.78
CA PHE A 32 12.68 5.56 -10.46
C PHE A 32 11.26 6.16 -10.50
N GLU A 33 11.00 7.13 -11.39
CA GLU A 33 9.70 7.80 -11.49
C GLU A 33 8.57 6.85 -11.95
N LYS A 34 8.84 5.99 -12.94
CA LYS A 34 7.86 4.99 -13.39
C LYS A 34 7.62 3.94 -12.31
N GLY A 35 8.68 3.49 -11.64
CA GLY A 35 8.62 2.57 -10.50
C GLY A 35 7.75 3.12 -9.37
N LYS A 36 7.94 4.39 -8.98
CA LYS A 36 7.09 5.08 -8.00
C LYS A 36 5.62 5.08 -8.42
N LYS A 37 5.32 5.46 -9.66
CA LYS A 37 3.95 5.45 -10.18
C LYS A 37 3.31 4.06 -10.12
N MET A 38 4.05 3.02 -10.52
CA MET A 38 3.56 1.63 -10.47
C MET A 38 3.28 1.20 -9.02
N VAL A 39 4.19 1.49 -8.09
CA VAL A 39 4.01 1.13 -6.67
C VAL A 39 2.87 1.93 -6.03
N SER A 40 2.67 3.20 -6.38
CA SER A 40 1.50 3.98 -5.94
C SER A 40 0.19 3.35 -6.38
N ILE A 41 0.09 2.82 -7.61
CA ILE A 41 -1.10 2.11 -8.08
C ILE A 41 -1.30 0.81 -7.27
N LEU A 42 -0.23 0.07 -7.01
CA LEU A 42 -0.30 -1.14 -6.17
C LEU A 42 -0.74 -0.83 -4.74
N ILE A 43 -0.34 0.31 -4.16
CA ILE A 43 -0.82 0.77 -2.86
C ILE A 43 -2.33 0.98 -2.89
N VAL A 44 -2.88 1.62 -3.93
CA VAL A 44 -4.33 1.79 -4.05
C VAL A 44 -5.04 0.44 -4.06
N ILE A 45 -4.58 -0.49 -4.90
CA ILE A 45 -5.16 -1.84 -5.00
C ILE A 45 -5.09 -2.58 -3.65
N LEU A 46 -3.95 -2.47 -2.95
CA LEU A 46 -3.74 -3.07 -1.64
C LEU A 46 -4.76 -2.58 -0.60
N PHE A 47 -5.02 -1.27 -0.56
CA PHE A 47 -5.98 -0.67 0.37
C PHE A 47 -7.44 -1.01 0.03
N LEU A 48 -7.75 -1.25 -1.25
CA LEU A 48 -9.09 -1.61 -1.70
C LEU A 48 -9.38 -3.12 -1.61
N THR A 49 -8.37 -3.96 -1.40
CA THR A 49 -8.53 -5.43 -1.29
C THR A 49 -9.62 -5.86 -0.28
N PRO A 50 -9.79 -5.21 0.89
CA PRO A 50 -10.84 -5.55 1.85
C PRO A 50 -12.27 -5.37 1.33
N LEU A 51 -12.48 -4.57 0.28
CA LEU A 51 -13.80 -4.38 -0.32
C LEU A 51 -14.35 -5.65 -0.98
N LEU A 52 -13.51 -6.66 -1.22
CA LEU A 52 -13.97 -7.97 -1.65
C LEU A 52 -14.82 -8.68 -0.58
N ILE A 53 -14.68 -8.27 0.68
CA ILE A 53 -15.36 -8.88 1.84
C ILE A 53 -16.49 -7.97 2.34
N PHE A 54 -16.30 -6.65 2.26
CA PHE A 54 -17.22 -5.67 2.86
C PHE A 54 -17.83 -4.75 1.80
N HIS A 55 -19.15 -4.54 1.88
CA HIS A 55 -19.92 -3.83 0.84
C HIS A 55 -20.67 -2.59 1.38
N SER A 56 -20.32 -2.06 2.56
CA SER A 56 -20.92 -0.80 3.03
C SER A 56 -20.37 0.40 2.26
N LEU A 57 -21.23 1.35 1.89
CA LEU A 57 -20.82 2.63 1.31
C LEU A 57 -19.83 3.39 2.19
N VAL A 58 -19.98 3.31 3.51
CA VAL A 58 -19.06 3.97 4.46
C VAL A 58 -17.67 3.35 4.40
N GLU A 59 -17.59 2.02 4.31
CA GLU A 59 -16.33 1.27 4.19
C GLU A 59 -15.64 1.56 2.85
N ILE A 60 -16.41 1.64 1.76
CA ILE A 60 -15.92 2.02 0.43
C ILE A 60 -15.27 3.40 0.46
N ILE A 61 -15.96 4.41 0.98
CA ILE A 61 -15.43 5.77 1.05
C ILE A 61 -14.19 5.84 1.94
N PHE A 62 -14.24 5.20 3.12
CA PHE A 62 -13.12 5.16 4.06
C PHE A 62 -11.86 4.56 3.45
N LEU A 63 -11.98 3.38 2.81
CA LEU A 63 -10.85 2.71 2.17
C LEU A 63 -10.35 3.48 0.95
N LEU A 64 -11.24 4.06 0.15
CA LEU A 64 -10.86 4.87 -1.01
C LEU A 64 -10.04 6.10 -0.59
N VAL A 65 -10.51 6.85 0.41
CA VAL A 65 -9.81 8.04 0.92
C VAL A 65 -8.42 7.67 1.46
N LEU A 66 -8.33 6.62 2.30
CA LEU A 66 -7.03 6.17 2.83
C LEU A 66 -6.10 5.66 1.74
N SER A 67 -6.62 4.98 0.72
CA SER A 67 -5.83 4.49 -0.41
C SER A 67 -5.17 5.63 -1.19
N LEU A 68 -5.93 6.71 -1.45
CA LEU A 68 -5.45 7.87 -2.20
C LEU A 68 -4.45 8.69 -1.38
N ILE A 69 -4.72 8.91 -0.09
CA ILE A 69 -3.79 9.58 0.82
C ILE A 69 -2.46 8.81 0.89
N SER A 70 -2.53 7.49 1.07
CA SER A 70 -1.34 6.64 1.16
C SER A 70 -0.53 6.65 -0.14
N ALA A 71 -1.20 6.52 -1.29
CA ALA A 71 -0.56 6.56 -2.60
C ALA A 71 0.08 7.92 -2.90
N PHE A 72 -0.59 9.02 -2.50
CA PHE A 72 -0.06 10.38 -2.63
C PHE A 72 1.17 10.61 -1.75
N ILE A 73 1.09 10.22 -0.47
CA ILE A 73 2.21 10.35 0.47
C ILE A 73 3.42 9.57 -0.03
N PHE A 74 3.19 8.35 -0.50
CA PHE A 74 4.23 7.53 -1.11
C PHE A 74 4.86 8.20 -2.34
N TYR A 75 4.03 8.62 -3.28
CA TYR A 75 4.49 9.19 -4.54
C TYR A 75 5.30 10.48 -4.34
N ARG A 76 4.83 11.34 -3.43
CA ARG A 76 5.39 12.69 -3.24
C ARG A 76 6.56 12.73 -2.28
N TYR A 77 6.51 11.93 -1.20
CA TYR A 77 7.46 12.02 -0.09
C TYR A 77 8.23 10.72 0.16
N GLU A 78 7.91 9.63 -0.55
CA GLU A 78 8.61 8.35 -0.48
C GLU A 78 8.61 7.75 0.95
N LYS A 79 7.62 8.16 1.77
CA LYS A 79 7.50 7.74 3.18
C LYS A 79 6.76 6.40 3.30
N TYR A 80 7.45 5.31 2.97
CA TYR A 80 6.88 3.96 3.07
C TYR A 80 6.34 3.62 4.47
N LYS A 81 7.01 4.07 5.55
CA LYS A 81 6.58 3.81 6.93
C LYS A 81 5.18 4.37 7.22
N VAL A 82 4.85 5.52 6.64
CA VAL A 82 3.52 6.14 6.79
C VAL A 82 2.47 5.31 6.06
N VAL A 83 2.77 4.82 4.86
CA VAL A 83 1.88 3.91 4.10
C VAL A 83 1.57 2.65 4.92
N LEU A 84 2.62 2.03 5.49
CA LEU A 84 2.46 0.83 6.31
C LEU A 84 1.64 1.11 7.58
N GLY A 85 1.87 2.25 8.23
CA GLY A 85 1.09 2.67 9.40
C GLY A 85 -0.39 2.90 9.07
N LEU A 86 -0.69 3.58 7.97
CA LEU A 86 -2.07 3.77 7.48
C LEU A 86 -2.73 2.42 7.14
N TYR A 87 -1.98 1.51 6.54
CA TYR A 87 -2.50 0.19 6.22
C TYR A 87 -2.76 -0.65 7.48
N PHE A 88 -1.94 -0.50 8.52
CA PHE A 88 -2.16 -1.14 9.81
C PHE A 88 -3.47 -0.68 10.46
N ILE A 89 -3.84 0.59 10.34
CA ILE A 89 -5.15 1.11 10.79
C ILE A 89 -6.29 0.40 10.05
N VAL A 90 -6.15 0.21 8.73
CA VAL A 90 -7.14 -0.54 7.92
C VAL A 90 -7.28 -1.99 8.42
N LEU A 91 -6.16 -2.66 8.71
CA LEU A 91 -6.19 -4.03 9.25
C LEU A 91 -6.88 -4.12 10.61
N ILE A 92 -6.61 -3.18 11.52
CA ILE A 92 -7.30 -3.13 12.82
C ILE A 92 -8.81 -2.93 12.62
N TYR A 93 -9.21 -1.99 11.75
CA TYR A 93 -10.61 -1.74 11.45
C TYR A 93 -11.31 -3.00 10.94
N ILE A 94 -10.70 -3.69 9.98
CA ILE A 94 -11.23 -4.94 9.41
C ILE A 94 -11.35 -6.02 10.48
N LEU A 95 -10.34 -6.18 11.34
CA LEU A 95 -10.36 -7.15 12.41
C LEU A 95 -11.53 -6.90 13.37
N ILE A 96 -11.73 -5.65 13.79
CA ILE A 96 -12.86 -5.26 14.66
C ILE A 96 -14.20 -5.54 13.97
N ARG A 97 -14.31 -5.21 12.68
CA ARG A 97 -15.52 -5.43 11.89
C ARG A 97 -15.84 -6.92 11.75
N PHE A 98 -14.83 -7.73 11.43
CA PHE A 98 -14.94 -9.17 11.30
C PHE A 98 -15.37 -9.81 12.63
N LEU A 99 -14.74 -9.44 13.75
CA LEU A 99 -15.11 -9.94 15.08
C LEU A 99 -16.55 -9.57 15.48
N ARG A 100 -17.03 -8.38 15.06
CA ARG A 100 -18.42 -7.97 15.30
C ARG A 100 -19.41 -8.84 14.50
N ILE A 101 -19.07 -9.20 13.26
CA ILE A 101 -19.92 -10.06 12.42
C ILE A 101 -19.88 -11.51 12.93
N ALA A 102 -18.72 -12.01 13.34
CA ALA A 102 -18.52 -13.40 13.79
C ALA A 102 -19.05 -13.69 15.21
N ARG A 103 -19.38 -12.67 16.01
CA ARG A 103 -20.02 -12.80 17.33
C ARG A 103 -21.56 -12.80 17.27
N ILE A 104 -22.12 -12.82 16.06
CA ILE A 104 -23.55 -13.03 15.78
C ILE A 104 -23.74 -14.50 15.45
#